data_AF-A0A956APY0-F1
#
_entry.id   AF-A0A956APY0-F1
#
_cell.length_a   1.000
_cell.length_b   1.000
_cell.length_c   1.000
_cell.angle_alpha   90.00
_cell.angle_beta   90.00
_cell.angle_gamma   90.00
#
_symmetry.space_group_name_H-M   'P 1'
#
loop_
_entity.id
_entity.type
_entity.pdbx_description
1 polymer ?
#
loop_
_entity_poly.entity_id
_entity_poly.type
_entity_poly.pdbx_seq_one_letter_code
_entity_poly.pdbx_strand_id
1 'polypeptide(L)'
;MTDQKHRNATRRGFATPEIDTSATTGQLSPPDASVPAAADPGASQSSAARSAVVVGPSMADLHANTPVVEIEVIHQHGPAPNTDRPFQTLEVWTQNTIYVMDPTMQCVAVRERATHTANANHPFIGRRLVGGQTRQGETIQLSYPYPRPGTEAVFEESEKKSGGYGGFAQTSTVTRVVLRLHMVTVTPAAVTPTWAEITRNTGGMPAVKV
;
A
#
# COMPACT_ATOMS: atom_id res chain seq x y z
N MET A 1 -45.25 -18.47 26.80
CA MET A 1 -44.62 -17.47 25.91
C MET A 1 -43.81 -16.55 26.80
N THR A 2 -42.51 -16.80 26.93
CA THR A 2 -41.58 -16.08 27.81
C THR A 2 -40.74 -15.13 26.97
N ASP A 3 -40.87 -13.84 27.24
CA ASP A 3 -40.23 -12.74 26.51
C ASP A 3 -38.82 -12.49 27.08
N GLN A 4 -37.79 -12.74 26.28
CA GLN A 4 -36.38 -12.67 26.68
C GLN A 4 -35.76 -11.37 26.17
N LYS A 5 -35.70 -10.37 27.05
CA LYS A 5 -35.14 -9.03 26.78
C LYS A 5 -33.61 -9.08 26.73
N HIS A 6 -33.03 -9.14 25.54
CA HIS A 6 -31.59 -9.00 25.33
C HIS A 6 -31.14 -7.53 25.52
N ARG A 7 -30.24 -7.31 26.50
CA ARG A 7 -29.56 -6.04 26.72
C ARG A 7 -28.37 -5.93 25.76
N ASN A 8 -28.42 -4.99 24.81
CA ASN A 8 -27.28 -4.58 24.01
C ASN A 8 -26.31 -3.75 24.87
N ALA A 9 -25.14 -4.32 25.16
CA ALA A 9 -24.03 -3.60 25.79
C ALA A 9 -23.13 -3.00 24.70
N THR A 10 -23.18 -1.68 24.54
CA THR A 10 -22.28 -0.92 23.67
C THR A 10 -20.94 -0.71 24.40
N ARG A 11 -19.84 -1.27 23.88
CA ARG A 11 -18.48 -0.89 24.31
C ARG A 11 -17.90 0.12 23.31
N ARG A 12 -17.83 1.39 23.71
CA ARG A 12 -16.91 2.40 23.15
C ARG A 12 -15.71 2.48 24.09
N GLY A 13 -14.52 2.19 23.59
CA GLY A 13 -13.26 2.46 24.27
C GLY A 13 -12.28 2.97 23.23
N PHE A 14 -12.10 4.28 23.19
CA PHE A 14 -11.01 4.93 22.47
C PHE A 14 -9.73 4.72 23.30
N ALA A 15 -8.70 4.13 22.70
CA ALA A 15 -7.36 4.11 23.27
C ALA A 15 -6.56 5.23 22.59
N THR A 16 -6.16 6.23 23.37
CA THR A 16 -5.09 7.18 23.04
C THR A 16 -3.75 6.58 23.48
N PRO A 17 -2.74 6.46 22.61
CA PRO A 17 -1.38 6.25 23.08
C PRO A 17 -0.78 7.62 23.46
N GLU A 18 -0.56 7.82 24.76
CA GLU A 18 0.38 8.83 25.26
C GLU A 18 1.80 8.39 24.86
N ILE A 19 2.50 9.23 24.12
CA ILE A 19 3.89 9.00 23.71
C ILE A 19 4.79 9.70 24.74
N ASP A 20 5.43 8.91 25.59
CA ASP A 20 6.49 9.36 26.49
C ASP A 20 7.73 9.72 25.66
N THR A 21 8.05 11.01 25.62
CA THR A 21 9.22 11.58 24.94
C THR A 21 10.22 12.01 26.01
N SER A 22 11.03 11.09 26.53
CA SER A 22 12.23 11.40 27.33
C SER A 22 13.11 10.17 27.60
N ALA A 23 13.93 9.76 26.63
CA ALA A 23 15.22 9.11 26.89
C ALA A 23 15.99 8.91 25.57
N THR A 24 16.97 9.76 25.29
CA THR A 24 18.29 9.40 24.74
C THR A 24 19.07 10.69 24.52
N THR A 25 19.80 11.12 25.56
CA THR A 25 20.87 12.11 25.44
C THR A 25 22.09 11.56 26.16
N GLY A 26 23.18 11.42 25.41
CA GLY A 26 24.56 11.38 25.93
C GLY A 26 25.12 9.97 26.18
N GLN A 27 26.09 9.53 25.38
CA GLN A 27 27.49 9.83 25.68
C GLN A 27 28.40 9.39 24.52
N LEU A 28 29.12 10.36 23.95
CA LEU A 28 30.27 10.17 23.09
C LEU A 28 31.49 9.84 23.98
N SER A 29 32.19 8.76 23.68
CA SER A 29 33.54 8.48 24.18
C SER A 29 34.50 8.35 22.99
N PRO A 30 35.69 8.99 23.02
CA PRO A 30 36.68 8.89 21.94
C PRO A 30 37.53 7.60 22.05
N PRO A 31 38.11 7.10 20.94
CA PRO A 31 39.00 5.94 20.95
C PRO A 31 40.44 6.36 21.26
N ASP A 32 41.02 5.77 22.30
CA ASP A 32 42.45 5.85 22.59
C ASP A 32 43.22 4.81 21.77
N ALA A 33 44.30 5.27 21.16
CA ALA A 33 45.21 4.48 20.35
C ALA A 33 46.20 3.72 21.24
N SER A 34 46.40 2.43 20.99
CA SER A 34 47.64 1.71 21.37
C SER A 34 47.78 0.40 20.58
N VAL A 35 48.78 0.34 19.72
CA VAL A 35 49.41 -0.90 19.20
C VAL A 35 50.80 -0.94 19.85
N PRO A 36 51.33 -2.13 20.23
CA PRO A 36 52.36 -2.73 19.39
C PRO A 36 52.31 -4.26 19.28
N ALA A 37 52.95 -4.72 18.21
CA ALA A 37 53.08 -6.08 17.73
C ALA A 37 54.21 -6.88 18.43
N ALA A 38 54.09 -8.20 18.44
CA ALA A 38 55.22 -9.14 18.30
C ALA A 38 54.71 -10.52 17.86
N ALA A 39 55.43 -11.12 16.90
CA ALA A 39 55.15 -12.37 16.20
C ALA A 39 55.73 -13.60 16.93
N ASP A 40 55.17 -14.81 16.69
CA ASP A 40 55.82 -15.87 15.90
C ASP A 40 54.92 -17.13 15.71
N PRO A 41 55.26 -18.05 14.78
CA PRO A 41 54.33 -18.99 14.16
C PRO A 41 54.41 -20.42 14.72
N GLY A 42 53.37 -21.20 14.45
CA GLY A 42 53.47 -22.66 14.35
C GLY A 42 52.44 -23.44 15.15
N ALA A 43 51.44 -23.99 14.45
CA ALA A 43 50.99 -25.37 14.60
C ALA A 43 49.78 -25.62 13.69
N SER A 44 49.98 -26.42 12.66
CA SER A 44 48.92 -27.10 11.92
C SER A 44 48.07 -27.96 12.86
N GLN A 45 46.75 -27.79 12.84
CA GLN A 45 45.83 -28.88 13.12
C GLN A 45 44.73 -28.93 12.04
N SER A 46 44.79 -30.03 11.32
CA SER A 46 43.81 -30.52 10.36
C SER A 46 42.54 -30.99 11.07
N SER A 47 41.46 -31.09 10.28
CA SER A 47 40.26 -31.91 10.51
C SER A 47 39.13 -31.29 11.34
N ALA A 48 38.15 -30.70 10.66
CA ALA A 48 36.91 -31.43 10.34
C ALA A 48 36.02 -30.58 9.44
N ALA A 49 35.67 -31.12 8.28
CA ALA A 49 34.68 -30.57 7.36
C ALA A 49 33.33 -30.40 8.08
N ARG A 50 33.02 -29.17 8.46
CA ARG A 50 31.63 -28.72 8.53
C ARG A 50 31.38 -28.03 7.21
N SER A 51 30.70 -28.72 6.29
CA SER A 51 30.00 -28.03 5.21
C SER A 51 29.02 -27.06 5.86
N ALA A 52 29.49 -25.84 6.10
CA ALA A 52 28.62 -24.71 6.34
C ALA A 52 27.81 -24.59 5.05
N VAL A 53 26.57 -25.09 5.10
CA VAL A 53 25.56 -24.70 4.13
C VAL A 53 25.50 -23.18 4.25
N VAL A 54 26.15 -22.48 3.33
CA VAL A 54 25.91 -21.07 3.11
C VAL A 54 24.49 -21.02 2.58
N VAL A 55 23.53 -20.96 3.51
CA VAL A 55 22.16 -20.59 3.21
C VAL A 55 22.29 -19.15 2.71
N GLY A 56 22.36 -19.00 1.38
CA GLY A 56 22.22 -17.70 0.76
C GLY A 56 20.93 -17.06 1.29
N PRO A 57 20.88 -15.72 1.43
CA PRO A 57 19.70 -15.06 1.96
C PRO A 57 18.47 -15.55 1.22
N SER A 58 17.50 -16.07 1.96
CA SER A 58 16.23 -16.46 1.36
C SER A 58 15.62 -15.22 0.70
N MET A 59 14.89 -15.37 -0.39
CA MET A 59 14.08 -14.27 -0.95
C MET A 59 13.11 -13.68 0.09
N ALA A 60 12.81 -14.43 1.16
CA ALA A 60 12.10 -13.94 2.34
C ALA A 60 12.90 -12.90 3.15
N ASP A 61 14.22 -13.06 3.25
CA ASP A 61 15.10 -12.15 4.00
C ASP A 61 15.33 -10.84 3.24
N LEU A 62 15.37 -10.90 1.90
CA LEU A 62 15.53 -9.71 1.04
C LEU A 62 14.39 -8.69 1.18
N HIS A 63 13.19 -9.14 1.56
CA HIS A 63 12.03 -8.27 1.76
C HIS A 63 11.64 -8.08 3.23
N ALA A 64 12.42 -8.59 4.19
CA ALA A 64 12.08 -8.53 5.62
C ALA A 64 11.89 -7.09 6.14
N ASN A 65 12.58 -6.12 5.54
CA ASN A 65 12.48 -4.70 5.87
C ASN A 65 11.64 -3.89 4.86
N THR A 66 11.09 -4.52 3.83
CA THR A 66 10.26 -3.85 2.82
C THR A 66 8.79 -3.96 3.21
N PRO A 67 8.06 -2.83 3.36
CA PRO A 67 6.63 -2.89 3.65
C PRO A 67 5.90 -3.63 2.53
N VAL A 68 4.86 -4.39 2.90
CA VAL A 68 4.05 -5.13 1.92
C VAL A 68 3.31 -4.16 0.98
N VAL A 69 2.82 -3.05 1.53
CA VAL A 69 2.22 -1.95 0.78
C VAL A 69 2.74 -0.64 1.35
N GLU A 70 3.27 0.21 0.50
CA GLU A 70 3.66 1.57 0.83
C GLU A 70 2.47 2.51 0.65
N ILE A 71 2.25 3.42 1.60
CA ILE A 71 1.17 4.40 1.51
C ILE A 71 1.79 5.76 1.23
N GLU A 72 1.53 6.30 0.04
CA GLU A 72 1.91 7.64 -0.36
C GLU A 72 0.71 8.58 -0.14
N VAL A 73 0.83 9.51 0.80
CA VAL A 73 -0.23 10.49 1.09
C VAL A 73 0.00 11.75 0.26
N ILE A 74 -0.92 12.03 -0.66
CA ILE A 74 -0.89 13.17 -1.56
C ILE A 74 -1.85 14.23 -1.04
N HIS A 75 -1.32 15.32 -0.50
CA HIS A 75 -2.11 16.46 -0.04
C HIS A 75 -2.42 17.39 -1.21
N GLN A 76 -3.69 17.70 -1.41
CA GLN A 76 -4.15 18.61 -2.45
C GLN A 76 -5.00 19.72 -1.82
N HIS A 77 -4.76 20.95 -2.26
CA HIS A 77 -5.53 22.12 -1.87
C HIS A 77 -6.15 22.74 -3.12
N GLY A 78 -7.44 23.04 -3.10
CA GLY A 78 -8.11 23.63 -4.25
C GLY A 78 -9.61 23.39 -4.29
N PRO A 79 -10.26 23.72 -5.42
CA PRO A 79 -11.64 23.33 -5.66
C PRO A 79 -11.78 21.80 -5.61
N ALA A 80 -13.01 21.31 -5.43
CA ALA A 80 -13.30 19.89 -5.36
C ALA A 80 -12.58 19.11 -6.50
N PRO A 81 -11.98 17.95 -6.20
CA PRO A 81 -11.13 17.26 -7.15
C PRO A 81 -11.95 16.84 -8.37
N ASN A 82 -11.35 16.98 -9.56
CA ASN A 82 -12.01 16.63 -10.81
C ASN A 82 -12.26 15.10 -10.85
N THR A 83 -13.53 14.71 -10.87
CA THR A 83 -13.97 13.31 -10.96
C THR A 83 -13.85 12.71 -12.37
N ASP A 84 -13.58 13.52 -13.39
CA ASP A 84 -13.52 13.08 -14.79
C ASP A 84 -12.27 12.23 -15.10
N ARG A 85 -11.23 12.30 -14.26
CA ARG A 85 -10.09 11.38 -14.35
C ARG A 85 -10.19 10.31 -13.26
N PRO A 86 -10.12 9.01 -13.61
CA PRO A 86 -10.05 7.97 -12.60
C PRO A 86 -8.81 8.20 -11.74
N PHE A 87 -9.00 8.24 -10.42
CA PHE A 87 -7.89 8.39 -9.48
C PHE A 87 -6.91 7.25 -9.65
N GLN A 88 -5.62 7.56 -9.74
CA GLN A 88 -4.57 6.55 -9.79
C GLN A 88 -4.26 6.14 -8.35
N THR A 89 -4.97 5.13 -7.87
CA THR A 89 -4.96 4.76 -6.44
C THR A 89 -3.88 3.76 -6.10
N LEU A 90 -3.51 2.85 -7.02
CA LEU A 90 -2.51 1.82 -6.75
C LEU A 90 -1.48 1.76 -7.87
N GLU A 91 -0.20 1.65 -7.51
CA GLU A 91 0.87 1.31 -8.43
C GLU A 91 1.51 -0.02 -8.01
N VAL A 92 1.52 -0.98 -8.92
CA VAL A 92 2.23 -2.25 -8.76
C VAL A 92 3.48 -2.20 -9.61
N TRP A 93 4.63 -2.17 -8.95
CA TRP A 93 5.93 -2.09 -9.59
C TRP A 93 6.52 -3.48 -9.74
N THR A 94 6.82 -3.87 -10.96
CA THR A 94 7.54 -5.10 -11.27
C THR A 94 8.98 -4.78 -11.68
N GLN A 95 9.71 -5.78 -12.21
CA GLN A 95 11.07 -5.56 -12.69
C GLN A 95 11.16 -4.43 -13.72
N ASN A 96 10.31 -4.44 -14.75
CA ASN A 96 10.40 -3.52 -15.89
C ASN A 96 9.17 -2.64 -16.09
N THR A 97 8.07 -2.91 -15.37
CA THR A 97 6.76 -2.33 -15.67
C THR A 97 6.06 -1.85 -14.40
N ILE A 98 5.40 -0.70 -14.50
CA ILE A 98 4.53 -0.14 -13.47
C ILE A 98 3.09 -0.27 -13.96
N TYR A 99 2.27 -1.01 -13.22
CA TYR A 99 0.85 -1.14 -13.48
C TYR A 99 0.08 -0.18 -12.56
N VAL A 100 -0.71 0.70 -13.16
CA VAL A 100 -1.49 1.72 -12.43
C VAL A 100 -2.95 1.32 -12.42
N MET A 101 -3.52 1.20 -11.22
CA MET A 101 -4.92 0.85 -11.01
C MET A 101 -5.74 2.05 -10.56
N ASP A 102 -7.02 2.00 -10.88
CA ASP A 102 -8.04 2.85 -10.30
C ASP A 102 -8.55 2.28 -8.94
N PRO A 103 -9.46 2.98 -8.23
CA PRO A 103 -10.02 2.49 -6.97
C PRO A 103 -10.81 1.17 -7.09
N THR A 104 -11.24 0.79 -8.29
CA THR A 104 -11.95 -0.46 -8.58
C THR A 104 -11.01 -1.63 -8.87
N MET A 105 -9.69 -1.40 -8.77
CA MET A 105 -8.62 -2.32 -9.12
C MET A 105 -8.52 -2.61 -10.62
N GLN A 106 -9.08 -1.76 -11.48
CA GLN A 106 -8.92 -1.87 -12.92
C GLN A 106 -7.62 -1.22 -13.35
N CYS A 107 -6.83 -1.92 -14.17
CA CYS A 107 -5.61 -1.36 -14.73
C CYS A 107 -5.94 -0.28 -15.76
N VAL A 108 -5.69 0.97 -15.42
CA VAL A 108 -5.99 2.12 -16.28
C VAL A 108 -4.77 2.58 -17.08
N ALA A 109 -3.57 2.25 -16.63
CA ALA A 109 -2.35 2.56 -17.35
C ALA A 109 -1.24 1.56 -17.04
N VAL A 110 -0.35 1.38 -18.01
CA VAL A 110 0.88 0.61 -17.87
C VAL A 110 2.03 1.49 -18.31
N ARG A 111 3.11 1.56 -17.53
CA ARG A 111 4.28 2.39 -17.82
C ARG A 111 5.54 1.55 -17.76
N GLU A 112 6.51 1.84 -18.61
CA GLU A 112 7.85 1.29 -18.46
C GLU A 112 8.51 1.88 -17.21
N ARG A 113 9.17 1.05 -16.39
CA ARG A 113 9.78 1.49 -15.14
C ARG A 113 10.95 2.44 -15.35
N ALA A 114 11.79 2.19 -16.36
CA ALA A 114 13.01 2.97 -16.59
C ALA A 114 12.70 4.38 -17.12
N THR A 115 11.77 4.48 -18.08
CA THR A 115 11.47 5.72 -18.80
C THR A 115 10.21 6.42 -18.32
N HIS A 116 9.38 5.74 -17.53
CA HIS A 116 8.01 6.15 -17.18
C HIS A 116 7.08 6.36 -18.39
N THR A 117 7.48 5.88 -19.58
CA THR A 117 6.68 6.01 -20.80
C THR A 117 5.44 5.14 -20.72
N ALA A 118 4.28 5.71 -21.04
CA ALA A 118 3.02 4.98 -21.06
C ALA A 118 2.95 4.03 -22.26
N ASN A 119 2.59 2.77 -22.00
CA ASN A 119 2.28 1.78 -23.03
C ASN A 119 0.76 1.58 -23.08
N ALA A 120 0.10 2.32 -23.97
CA ALA A 120 -1.36 2.31 -24.10
C ALA A 120 -1.93 1.01 -24.71
N ASN A 121 -1.10 0.17 -25.32
CA ASN A 121 -1.53 -1.07 -25.98
C ASN A 121 -1.18 -2.33 -25.15
N HIS A 122 -0.86 -2.17 -23.87
CA HIS A 122 -0.51 -3.30 -23.01
C HIS A 122 -1.73 -4.20 -22.73
N PRO A 123 -1.60 -5.54 -22.79
CA PRO A 123 -2.74 -6.47 -22.67
C PRO A 123 -3.48 -6.43 -21.33
N PHE A 124 -2.84 -5.90 -20.29
CA PHE A 124 -3.45 -5.74 -18.96
C PHE A 124 -4.29 -4.48 -18.80
N ILE A 125 -4.25 -3.53 -19.73
CA ILE A 125 -5.13 -2.35 -19.67
C ILE A 125 -6.59 -2.82 -19.74
N GLY A 126 -7.41 -2.29 -18.83
CA GLY A 126 -8.80 -2.67 -18.64
C GLY A 126 -9.01 -3.96 -17.84
N ARG A 127 -7.98 -4.75 -17.55
CA ARG A 127 -8.09 -5.95 -16.71
C ARG A 127 -8.09 -5.58 -15.23
N ARG A 128 -8.77 -6.40 -14.42
CA ARG A 128 -8.88 -6.21 -12.98
C ARG A 128 -7.76 -6.94 -12.24
N LEU A 129 -7.08 -6.26 -11.33
CA LEU A 129 -6.15 -6.86 -10.38
C LEU A 129 -6.93 -7.63 -9.31
N VAL A 130 -6.58 -8.91 -9.15
CA VAL A 130 -7.15 -9.79 -8.12
C VAL A 130 -6.27 -9.78 -6.87
N GLY A 131 -4.96 -9.63 -7.03
CA GLY A 131 -4.01 -9.67 -5.94
C GLY A 131 -2.67 -10.21 -6.40
N GLY A 132 -2.04 -11.05 -5.58
CA GLY A 132 -0.79 -11.71 -5.96
C GLY A 132 -0.73 -13.17 -5.58
N GLN A 133 0.14 -13.91 -6.26
CA GLN A 133 0.36 -15.32 -6.02
C GLN A 133 1.86 -15.62 -5.92
N THR A 134 2.21 -16.66 -5.19
CA THR A 134 3.54 -17.25 -5.23
C THR A 134 3.43 -18.75 -5.07
N ARG A 135 4.24 -19.49 -5.82
CA ARG A 135 4.34 -20.94 -5.68
C ARG A 135 5.53 -21.28 -4.78
N GLN A 136 5.28 -22.01 -3.70
CA GLN A 136 6.31 -22.55 -2.82
C GLN A 136 6.22 -24.07 -2.85
N GLY A 137 6.99 -24.68 -3.76
CA GLY A 137 6.96 -26.12 -4.01
C GLY A 137 5.59 -26.58 -4.53
N GLU A 138 4.89 -27.36 -3.72
CA GLU A 138 3.54 -27.87 -4.01
C GLU A 138 2.41 -26.93 -3.56
N THR A 139 2.73 -25.89 -2.78
CA THR A 139 1.72 -24.97 -2.25
C THR A 139 1.65 -23.68 -3.08
N ILE A 140 0.43 -23.16 -3.27
CA ILE A 140 0.19 -21.85 -3.87
C ILE A 140 -0.30 -20.93 -2.75
N GLN A 141 0.45 -19.88 -2.49
CA GLN A 141 0.04 -18.84 -1.55
C GLN A 141 -0.54 -17.67 -2.33
N LEU A 142 -1.73 -17.24 -1.92
CA LEU A 142 -2.44 -16.11 -2.50
C LEU A 142 -2.45 -14.93 -1.52
N SER A 143 -2.38 -13.72 -2.06
CA SER A 143 -2.49 -12.45 -1.35
C SER A 143 -3.59 -11.62 -1.97
N TYR A 144 -4.45 -11.03 -1.13
CA TYR A 144 -5.63 -10.27 -1.53
C TYR A 144 -5.84 -9.08 -0.58
N PRO A 145 -6.26 -7.89 -1.07
CA PRO A 145 -6.50 -7.54 -2.48
C PRO A 145 -5.23 -7.12 -3.22
N TYR A 146 -4.10 -6.99 -2.53
CA TYR A 146 -2.85 -6.51 -3.10
C TYR A 146 -1.82 -7.63 -3.22
N PRO A 147 -1.04 -7.66 -4.32
CA PRO A 147 0.14 -8.51 -4.37
C PRO A 147 1.17 -8.07 -3.32
N ARG A 148 2.07 -8.97 -2.95
CA ARG A 148 3.20 -8.64 -2.07
C ARG A 148 4.48 -8.52 -2.89
N PRO A 149 5.46 -7.71 -2.48
CA PRO A 149 6.82 -7.82 -3.00
C PRO A 149 7.32 -9.28 -2.95
N GLY A 150 7.94 -9.73 -4.03
CA GLY A 150 8.36 -11.11 -4.24
C GLY A 150 7.32 -12.05 -4.86
N THR A 151 6.06 -11.61 -5.03
CA THR A 151 4.98 -12.41 -5.66
C THR A 151 4.70 -11.96 -7.09
N GLU A 152 3.96 -12.75 -7.88
CA GLU A 152 3.41 -12.30 -9.17
C GLU A 152 2.07 -11.60 -8.95
N ALA A 153 1.80 -10.49 -9.63
CA ALA A 153 0.47 -9.88 -9.62
C ALA A 153 -0.46 -10.63 -10.58
N VAL A 154 -1.71 -10.84 -10.16
CA VAL A 154 -2.69 -11.64 -10.89
C VAL A 154 -3.82 -10.76 -11.39
N PHE A 155 -4.08 -10.83 -12.68
CA PHE A 155 -5.15 -10.11 -13.37
C PHE A 155 -6.21 -11.06 -13.91
N GLU A 156 -7.47 -10.65 -13.84
CA GLU A 156 -8.57 -11.36 -14.49
C GLU A 156 -8.43 -11.26 -16.00
N GLU A 157 -8.58 -12.38 -16.70
CA GLU A 157 -8.70 -12.38 -18.16
C GLU A 157 -10.14 -12.09 -18.57
N SER A 158 -10.32 -11.03 -19.37
CA SER A 158 -11.64 -10.61 -19.85
C SER A 158 -12.27 -11.60 -20.83
N GLU A 159 -11.46 -12.42 -21.50
CA GLU A 159 -11.96 -13.43 -22.42
C GLU A 159 -12.35 -14.70 -21.66
N LYS A 160 -13.67 -14.93 -21.56
CA LYS A 160 -14.20 -16.27 -21.31
C LYS A 160 -13.90 -17.11 -22.53
N LYS A 161 -12.82 -17.91 -22.49
CA LYS A 161 -12.64 -18.98 -23.47
C LYS A 161 -13.91 -19.84 -23.47
N SER A 162 -14.50 -20.06 -24.65
CA SER A 162 -15.76 -20.77 -24.86
C SER A 162 -15.90 -21.98 -23.93
N GLY A 163 -16.76 -21.86 -22.91
CA GLY A 163 -17.13 -22.95 -22.01
C GLY A 163 -16.31 -23.13 -20.72
N GLY A 164 -15.34 -22.27 -20.41
CA GLY A 164 -14.48 -22.40 -19.22
C GLY A 164 -14.59 -21.26 -18.21
N TYR A 165 -14.20 -21.55 -16.95
CA TYR A 165 -13.91 -20.55 -15.92
C TYR A 165 -12.93 -19.50 -16.47
N GLY A 166 -13.15 -18.22 -16.14
CA GLY A 166 -12.30 -17.12 -16.61
C GLY A 166 -10.83 -17.33 -16.31
N GLY A 167 -9.95 -17.03 -17.26
CA GLY A 167 -8.51 -17.18 -17.10
C GLY A 167 -7.92 -16.17 -16.13
N PHE A 168 -6.70 -16.44 -15.67
CA PHE A 168 -5.88 -15.49 -14.92
C PHE A 168 -4.57 -15.27 -15.66
N ALA A 169 -4.17 -14.01 -15.77
CA ALA A 169 -2.86 -13.64 -16.29
C ALA A 169 -1.97 -13.13 -15.17
N GLN A 170 -0.67 -13.42 -15.26
CA GLN A 170 0.31 -13.11 -14.22
C GLN A 170 1.36 -12.11 -14.75
N THR A 171 1.85 -11.25 -13.88
CA THR A 171 2.99 -10.37 -14.18
C THR A 171 4.32 -11.06 -13.86
N SER A 172 5.43 -10.41 -14.18
CA SER A 172 6.70 -10.69 -13.52
C SER A 172 6.67 -10.31 -12.04
N THR A 173 7.70 -10.70 -11.30
CA THR A 173 7.81 -10.48 -9.85
C THR A 173 7.59 -9.01 -9.47
N VAL A 174 6.67 -8.80 -8.54
CA VAL A 174 6.39 -7.52 -7.90
C VAL A 174 7.57 -7.18 -6.99
N THR A 175 8.07 -5.96 -7.15
CA THR A 175 9.18 -5.41 -6.36
C THR A 175 8.69 -4.39 -5.33
N ARG A 176 7.59 -3.71 -5.62
CA ARG A 176 7.02 -2.66 -4.75
C ARG A 176 5.54 -2.47 -5.05
N VAL A 177 4.76 -2.14 -4.04
CA VAL A 177 3.34 -1.79 -4.17
C VAL A 177 3.09 -0.48 -3.45
N VAL A 178 2.54 0.51 -4.16
CA VAL A 178 2.31 1.86 -3.64
C VAL A 178 0.82 2.18 -3.73
N LEU A 179 0.19 2.43 -2.59
CA LEU A 179 -1.17 2.92 -2.47
C LEU A 179 -1.12 4.45 -2.29
N ARG A 180 -1.76 5.18 -3.21
CA ARG A 180 -1.86 6.63 -3.17
C ARG A 180 -3.15 7.07 -2.49
N LEU A 181 -3.00 7.68 -1.32
CA LEU A 181 -4.08 8.29 -0.57
C LEU A 181 -4.14 9.79 -0.88
N HIS A 182 -5.14 10.21 -1.65
CA HIS A 182 -5.38 11.63 -1.93
C HIS A 182 -6.16 12.28 -0.77
N MET A 183 -5.53 13.22 -0.07
CA MET A 183 -6.16 14.06 0.95
C MET A 183 -6.45 15.43 0.36
N VAL A 184 -7.70 15.67 0.00
CA VAL A 184 -8.11 16.95 -0.61
C VAL A 184 -8.74 17.86 0.44
N THR A 185 -8.09 18.99 0.70
CA THR A 185 -8.65 20.05 1.55
C THR A 185 -9.38 21.05 0.65
N VAL A 186 -10.71 21.07 0.76
CA VAL A 186 -11.56 22.03 0.05
C VAL A 186 -11.83 23.23 0.95
N THR A 187 -11.59 24.44 0.44
CA THR A 187 -12.02 25.67 1.13
C THR A 187 -13.48 25.93 0.76
N PRO A 188 -14.43 25.95 1.71
CA PRO A 188 -15.82 26.23 1.38
C PRO A 188 -15.94 27.64 0.81
N ALA A 189 -16.43 27.75 -0.43
CA ALA A 189 -16.58 29.02 -1.13
C ALA A 189 -17.75 29.88 -0.61
N ALA A 190 -18.54 29.36 0.32
CA ALA A 190 -19.62 30.11 0.97
C ALA A 190 -19.51 29.93 2.48
N VAL A 191 -19.53 31.06 3.19
CA VAL A 191 -19.85 31.10 4.62
C VAL A 191 -21.17 30.36 4.79
N THR A 192 -21.19 29.25 5.53
CA THR A 192 -22.43 28.62 5.95
C THR A 192 -23.26 29.71 6.62
N PRO A 193 -24.42 30.11 6.06
CA PRO A 193 -25.17 31.18 6.66
C PRO A 193 -25.52 30.77 8.08
N THR A 194 -25.26 31.66 9.02
CA THR A 194 -25.64 31.37 10.40
C THR A 194 -27.15 31.22 10.45
N TRP A 195 -27.69 30.40 11.36
CA TRP A 195 -29.14 30.27 11.55
C TRP A 195 -29.85 31.63 11.73
N ALA A 196 -29.12 32.65 12.21
CA ALA A 196 -29.58 34.03 12.32
C ALA A 196 -29.84 34.74 10.97
N GLU A 197 -29.17 34.35 9.89
CA GLU A 197 -29.37 34.91 8.54
C GLU A 197 -30.55 34.25 7.83
N ILE A 198 -30.74 32.94 8.03
CA ILE A 198 -31.86 32.18 7.47
C ILE A 198 -33.20 32.67 8.03
N THR A 199 -33.23 33.01 9.33
CA THR A 199 -34.46 33.47 10.01
C THR A 199 -34.85 34.91 9.70
N ARG A 200 -33.93 35.74 9.19
CA ARG A 200 -34.23 37.13 8.77
C ARG A 200 -34.95 37.21 7.42
N ASN A 201 -34.73 36.27 6.52
CA ASN A 201 -35.29 36.31 5.15
C ASN A 201 -36.69 35.69 5.01
N THR A 202 -37.23 35.03 6.04
CA THR A 202 -38.58 34.43 6.00
C THR A 202 -39.70 35.43 6.37
N GLY A 203 -39.36 36.68 6.66
CA GLY A 203 -40.32 37.71 7.13
C GLY A 203 -41.12 38.46 6.06
N GLY A 204 -41.01 38.10 4.78
CA GLY A 204 -41.66 38.85 3.69
C GLY A 204 -42.28 37.97 2.61
N MET A 205 -43.40 37.31 2.91
CA MET A 205 -44.30 36.87 1.83
C MET A 205 -45.07 38.09 1.30
N PRO A 206 -44.99 38.44 0.01
CA PRO A 206 -45.86 39.46 -0.56
C PRO A 206 -47.30 38.95 -0.60
N ALA A 207 -48.24 39.77 -0.10
CA ALA A 207 -49.66 39.48 -0.14
C ALA A 207 -50.12 39.27 -1.59
N VAL A 208 -50.61 38.07 -1.90
CA VAL A 208 -51.35 37.80 -3.13
C VAL A 208 -52.69 38.54 -3.00
N LYS A 209 -52.86 39.63 -3.77
CA LYS A 209 -54.18 40.25 -3.95
C LYS A 209 -55.03 39.33 -4.82
N VAL A 210 -56.18 38.92 -4.29
CA VAL A 210 -57.30 38.29 -5.01
C VAL A 210 -58.09 39.36 -5.74
#